data_AF-A0A7W1JG62-F1
#
_entry.id   AF-A0A7W1JG62-F1
#
_cell.length_a   1.000
_cell.length_b   1.000
_cell.length_c   1.000
_cell.angle_alpha   90.00
_cell.angle_beta   90.00
_cell.angle_gamma   90.00
#
_symmetry.space_group_name_H-M   'P 1'
#
loop_
_entity.id
_entity.type
_entity.pdbx_description
1 polymer ?
#
loop_
_entity_poly.entity_id
_entity_poly.type
_entity_poly.pdbx_seq_one_letter_code
_entity_poly.pdbx_strand_id
1 'polypeptide(L)'
;PDHDGIGVPVMPNMVSLIANAPHPEAGKRLINYLLSPEVERSLAQSEAVQIPLHAGVEGPKNIPALASFKPMTLDYGKAADRVEDVTRRLQLILGL
;
A
#
# COMPACT_ATOMS: atom_id res chain seq x y z
N PRO A 1 17.14 2.94 17.77
CA PRO A 1 17.04 4.29 18.38
C PRO A 1 15.64 4.92 18.25
N ASP A 2 14.82 4.42 17.33
CA ASP A 2 13.61 5.05 16.81
C ASP A 2 12.35 4.17 17.00
N HIS A 3 12.48 3.11 17.81
CA HIS A 3 11.40 2.17 18.15
C HIS A 3 10.14 2.87 18.69
N ASP A 4 10.32 3.95 19.47
CA ASP A 4 9.22 4.71 20.06
C ASP A 4 8.84 5.98 19.25
N GLY A 5 9.38 6.11 18.03
CA GLY A 5 9.14 7.24 17.15
C GLY A 5 7.72 7.30 16.59
N ILE A 6 7.55 8.10 15.53
CA ILE A 6 6.24 8.33 14.88
C ILE A 6 5.69 7.09 14.16
N GLY A 7 6.49 6.02 14.01
CA GLY A 7 6.13 4.78 13.32
C GLY A 7 6.67 4.70 11.89
N VAL A 8 6.42 3.58 11.23
CA VAL A 8 6.86 3.29 9.85
C VAL A 8 5.76 3.68 8.86
N PRO A 9 6.05 4.49 7.81
CA PRO A 9 5.07 4.77 6.79
C PRO A 9 4.75 3.49 6.01
N VAL A 10 3.48 3.09 6.00
CA VAL A 10 2.99 1.97 5.19
C VAL A 10 2.37 2.56 3.93
N MET A 11 2.68 2.00 2.76
CA MET A 11 2.12 2.44 1.48
C MET A 11 1.32 1.29 0.88
N PRO A 12 -0.02 1.28 1.00
CA PRO A 12 -0.84 0.20 0.47
C PRO A 12 -0.95 0.30 -1.05
N ASN A 13 -1.00 -0.85 -1.72
CA ASN A 13 -1.55 -0.91 -3.07
C ASN A 13 -3.07 -0.83 -2.99
N MET A 14 -3.66 -0.10 -3.93
CA MET A 14 -5.08 0.23 -3.93
C MET A 14 -5.69 -0.16 -5.26
N VAL A 15 -6.94 -0.65 -5.23
CA VAL A 15 -7.74 -0.90 -6.41
C VAL A 15 -9.09 -0.19 -6.25
N SER A 16 -9.59 0.39 -7.34
CA SER A 16 -10.89 1.08 -7.35
C SER A 16 -11.66 0.76 -8.62
N LEU A 17 -12.99 0.74 -8.51
CA LEU A 17 -13.88 0.64 -9.66
C LEU A 17 -14.16 2.04 -10.19
N ILE A 18 -13.82 2.27 -11.46
CA ILE A 18 -14.10 3.55 -12.12
C ILE A 18 -15.61 3.79 -12.21
N ALA A 19 -16.04 5.01 -11.89
CA ALA A 19 -17.43 5.41 -12.00
C ALA A 19 -17.93 5.23 -13.44
N ASN A 20 -19.14 4.69 -13.59
CA ASN A 20 -19.77 4.41 -14.89
C ASN A 20 -18.99 3.41 -15.78
N ALA A 21 -18.18 2.53 -15.18
CA ALA A 21 -17.51 1.46 -15.93
C ALA A 21 -18.52 0.64 -16.76
N PRO A 22 -18.18 0.22 -17.99
CA PRO A 22 -19.10 -0.48 -18.88
C PRO A 22 -19.54 -1.86 -18.35
N HIS A 23 -18.75 -2.45 -17.44
CA HIS A 23 -18.99 -3.76 -16.85
C HIS A 23 -18.80 -3.74 -15.32
N PRO A 24 -19.70 -3.08 -14.56
CA PRO A 24 -19.48 -2.85 -13.12
C PRO A 24 -19.46 -4.14 -12.31
N GLU A 25 -20.32 -5.11 -12.65
CA GLU A 25 -20.37 -6.39 -11.93
C GLU A 25 -19.14 -7.27 -12.19
N ALA A 26 -18.59 -7.25 -13.40
CA ALA A 26 -17.33 -7.93 -13.69
C ALA A 26 -16.16 -7.26 -12.94
N GLY A 27 -16.13 -5.92 -12.91
CA GLY A 27 -15.14 -5.17 -12.14
C GLY A 27 -15.18 -5.49 -10.64
N LYS A 28 -16.38 -5.56 -10.04
CA LYS A 28 -16.53 -5.98 -8.63
C LYS A 28 -16.00 -7.39 -8.37
N ARG A 29 -16.30 -8.34 -9.27
CA ARG A 29 -15.76 -9.72 -9.15
C ARG A 29 -14.25 -9.75 -9.23
N LEU A 30 -13.65 -8.95 -10.14
CA LEU A 30 -12.20 -8.82 -10.23
C LEU A 30 -11.61 -8.23 -8.95
N ILE A 31 -12.20 -7.16 -8.41
CA ILE A 31 -11.74 -6.57 -7.14
C ILE A 31 -11.80 -7.61 -6.01
N ASN A 32 -12.90 -8.35 -5.88
CA ASN A 32 -13.01 -9.41 -4.87
C ASN A 32 -11.94 -10.50 -5.03
N TYR A 33 -11.61 -10.87 -6.27
CA TYR A 33 -10.53 -11.81 -6.55
C TYR A 33 -9.15 -11.24 -6.16
N LEU A 34 -8.86 -9.99 -6.54
CA LEU A 34 -7.59 -9.33 -6.22
C LEU A 34 -7.37 -9.14 -4.71
N LEU A 35 -8.46 -8.96 -3.96
CA LEU A 35 -8.45 -8.86 -2.49
C LEU A 35 -8.51 -10.21 -1.79
N SER A 36 -8.40 -11.33 -2.51
CA SER A 36 -8.45 -12.66 -1.88
C SER A 36 -7.14 -13.01 -1.16
N PRO A 37 -7.18 -13.85 -0.10
CA PRO A 37 -5.97 -14.35 0.56
C PRO A 37 -5.01 -15.09 -0.38
N GLU A 38 -5.52 -15.69 -1.45
CA GLU A 38 -4.71 -16.39 -2.45
C GLU A 38 -3.86 -15.41 -3.28
N VAL A 39 -4.44 -14.30 -3.72
CA VAL A 39 -3.71 -13.26 -4.44
C VAL A 39 -2.71 -12.57 -3.51
N GLU A 40 -3.06 -12.29 -2.25
CA GLU A 40 -2.10 -11.73 -1.30
C GLU A 40 -0.89 -12.65 -1.08
N ARG A 41 -1.10 -13.96 -0.96
CA ARG A 41 -0.01 -14.93 -0.85
C ARG A 41 0.88 -14.92 -2.10
N SER A 42 0.27 -14.87 -3.28
CA SER A 42 0.99 -14.79 -4.55
C SER A 42 1.85 -13.52 -4.61
N LEU A 43 1.29 -12.36 -4.23
CA LEU A 43 2.01 -11.08 -4.18
C LEU A 43 3.15 -11.09 -3.15
N ALA A 44 2.95 -11.70 -1.99
CA ALA A 44 3.99 -11.85 -0.96
C ALA A 44 5.16 -12.75 -1.42
N GLN A 45 4.87 -13.77 -2.23
CA GLN A 45 5.87 -14.70 -2.76
C GLN A 45 6.53 -14.22 -4.06
N SER A 46 5.93 -13.23 -4.72
CA SER A 46 6.47 -12.59 -5.92
C SER A 46 7.66 -11.67 -5.62
N GLU A 47 8.34 -11.21 -6.66
CA GLU A 47 9.39 -10.19 -6.55
C GLU A 47 8.89 -8.85 -5.98
N ALA A 48 7.57 -8.60 -6.02
CA ALA A 48 6.98 -7.41 -5.42
C ALA A 48 7.00 -7.46 -3.88
N VAL A 49 7.16 -8.65 -3.27
CA VAL A 49 7.28 -8.89 -1.82
C VAL A 49 6.30 -8.06 -0.99
N GLN A 50 5.02 -8.07 -1.39
CA GLN A 50 4.01 -7.26 -0.72
C GLN A 50 3.65 -7.86 0.63
N ILE A 51 3.41 -7.02 1.64
CA ILE A 51 2.96 -7.48 2.95
C ILE A 51 1.46 -7.76 2.89
N PRO A 52 0.99 -8.99 3.18
CA PRO A 52 -0.43 -9.32 3.22
C PRO A 52 -1.19 -8.50 4.26
N LEU A 53 -2.47 -8.21 3.99
CA LEU A 53 -3.37 -7.53 4.94
C LEU A 53 -4.25 -8.52 5.69
N HIS A 54 -4.58 -9.67 5.09
CA HIS A 54 -5.37 -10.70 5.74
C HIS A 54 -4.61 -11.39 6.86
N ALA A 55 -5.25 -11.48 8.03
CA ALA A 55 -4.73 -12.26 9.14
C ALA A 55 -4.60 -13.74 8.72
N GLY A 56 -3.43 -14.33 8.95
CA GLY A 56 -3.15 -15.74 8.63
C GLY A 56 -2.59 -15.99 7.23
N VAL A 57 -2.41 -14.96 6.40
CA VAL A 57 -1.60 -15.08 5.17
C VAL A 57 -0.14 -14.84 5.52
N GLU A 58 0.72 -15.82 5.24
CA GLU A 58 2.16 -15.70 5.46
C GLU A 58 2.75 -14.64 4.52
N GLY A 59 3.47 -13.69 5.11
CA GLY A 59 4.19 -12.65 4.37
C GLY A 59 5.55 -13.12 3.84
N PRO A 60 6.29 -12.21 3.15
CA PRO A 60 7.62 -12.51 2.65
C PRO A 60 8.60 -12.78 3.80
N LYS A 61 9.46 -13.81 3.67
CA LYS A 61 10.37 -14.27 4.74
C LYS A 61 11.26 -13.18 5.37
N ASN A 62 11.66 -12.19 4.57
CA ASN A 62 12.61 -11.15 4.96
C ASN A 62 11.94 -9.81 5.29
N ILE A 63 10.60 -9.77 5.33
CA ILE A 63 9.85 -8.54 5.62
C ILE A 63 9.05 -8.74 6.91
N PRO A 64 9.19 -7.84 7.90
CA PRO A 64 8.41 -7.91 9.12
C PRO A 64 6.90 -7.88 8.83
N ALA A 65 6.13 -8.70 9.54
CA ALA A 65 4.68 -8.64 9.46
C ALA A 65 4.15 -7.28 9.95
N LEU A 66 3.02 -6.81 9.41
CA LEU A 66 2.42 -5.51 9.81
C LEU A 66 2.20 -5.40 11.32
N ALA A 67 1.87 -6.49 12.00
CA ALA A 67 1.64 -6.52 13.45
C ALA A 67 2.93 -6.39 14.29
N SER A 68 4.11 -6.54 13.68
CA SER A 68 5.40 -6.56 14.39
C SER A 68 6.06 -5.19 14.52
N PHE A 69 5.50 -4.15 13.89
CA PHE A 69 5.99 -2.77 13.99
C PHE A 69 4.84 -1.80 14.18
N LYS A 70 5.16 -0.60 14.68
CA LYS A 70 4.20 0.50 14.82
C LYS A 70 4.04 1.20 13.47
N PRO A 71 2.89 1.12 12.79
CA PRO A 71 2.63 1.93 11.60
C PRO A 71 2.57 3.41 11.98
N MET A 72 3.05 4.28 11.10
CA MET A 72 2.87 5.71 11.23
C MET A 72 1.39 6.07 11.07
N THR A 73 0.86 6.93 11.95
CA THR A 73 -0.46 7.52 11.74
C THR A 73 -0.38 8.49 10.56
N LEU A 74 -0.83 8.06 9.38
CA LEU A 74 -0.79 8.84 8.15
C LEU A 74 -2.21 9.13 7.63
N ASP A 75 -2.47 10.39 7.31
CA ASP A 75 -3.65 10.81 6.55
C ASP A 75 -3.24 10.91 5.08
N TYR A 76 -3.60 9.91 4.27
CA TYR A 76 -3.23 9.86 2.87
C TYR A 76 -3.87 10.97 2.04
N GLY A 77 -5.03 11.50 2.44
CA GLY A 77 -5.67 12.64 1.76
C GLY A 77 -4.84 13.90 1.94
N LYS A 78 -4.49 14.22 3.19
CA LYS A 78 -3.59 15.35 3.48
C LYS A 78 -2.20 15.19 2.88
N ALA A 79 -1.70 13.95 2.79
CA ALA A 79 -0.44 13.67 2.11
C ALA A 79 -0.55 13.95 0.59
N ALA A 80 -1.65 13.54 -0.03
CA ALA A 80 -1.92 13.78 -1.45
C ALA A 80 -2.00 15.29 -1.78
N ASP A 81 -2.65 16.08 -0.92
CA ASP A 81 -2.76 17.54 -1.07
C ASP A 81 -1.40 18.25 -1.13
N ARG A 82 -0.32 17.59 -0.67
CA ARG A 82 1.04 18.14 -0.62
C ARG A 82 1.98 17.64 -1.71
N VAL A 83 1.54 16.72 -2.56
CA VAL A 83 2.43 16.07 -3.55
C VAL A 83 3.09 17.09 -4.47
N GLU A 84 2.34 18.07 -4.99
CA GLU A 84 2.89 19.10 -5.89
C GLU A 84 3.93 20.00 -5.21
N ASP A 85 3.63 20.49 -4.00
CA ASP A 85 4.55 21.30 -3.19
C ASP A 85 5.85 20.55 -2.91
N VAL A 86 5.73 19.31 -2.42
CA VAL A 86 6.89 18.47 -2.08
C VAL A 86 7.71 18.14 -3.31
N THR A 87 7.06 17.81 -4.44
CA THR A 87 7.76 17.50 -5.70
C THR A 87 8.57 18.70 -6.18
N ARG A 88 8.00 19.91 -6.19
CA ARG A 88 8.70 21.14 -6.59
C ARG A 88 9.93 21.41 -5.71
N ARG A 89 9.79 21.23 -4.39
CA ARG A 89 10.89 21.40 -3.45
C ARG A 89 11.99 20.37 -3.69
N LEU A 90 11.63 19.12 -3.95
CA LEU A 90 12.58 18.05 -4.23
C LEU A 90 13.31 18.26 -5.55
N GLN A 91 12.64 18.75 -6.60
CA GLN A 91 13.31 19.09 -7.87
C GLN A 91 14.48 20.06 -7.66
N LEU A 92 14.26 21.13 -6.89
CA LEU A 92 15.33 22.09 -6.55
C LEU A 92 16.49 21.44 -5.79
N ILE A 93 16.19 20.54 -4.84
CA ILE A 93 17.21 19.84 -4.05
C ILE A 93 18.00 18.84 -4.91
N LEU A 94 17.31 18.16 -5.82
CA LEU A 94 17.87 17.13 -6.69
C LEU A 94 18.50 17.69 -7.97
N GLY A 95 18.37 19.00 -8.24
CA GLY A 95 18.89 19.65 -9.43
C GLY A 95 18.14 19.27 -10.72
N LEU A 96 16.84 19.00 -10.62
CA LEU A 96 15.94 18.65 -11.73
C LEU A 96 15.15 19.86 -12.24
#